data_AF-A0A4P9J9Z5-F1
#
_entry.id   AF-A0A4P9J9Z5-F1
#
_cell.length_a   1.000
_cell.length_b   1.000
_cell.length_c   1.000
_cell.angle_alpha   90.00
_cell.angle_beta   90.00
_cell.angle_gamma   90.00
#
_symmetry.space_group_name_H-M   'P 1'
#
loop_
_entity.id
_entity.type
_entity.pdbx_description
1 polymer ?
#
loop_
_entity_poly.entity_id
_entity_poly.type
_entity_poly.pdbx_seq_one_letter_code
_entity_poly.pdbx_strand_id
1 'polypeptide(L)'
;MTSIHDHRTAEAARDPLREPTGASVPEVLTLETGPMAHGGHCVARHDGRVVFVRHAIPGEVVRAVVTEAGDGARFWRADVVEVLQPSEFRRTHQWKLADSLRAHTAGRLPVGGAEYGHIVLPHQRRLKAQVFRDTVARIAGLQLDVHVTGAPGDDPSGLHWRTRNAFAVTPTGRLAMHAHRSTVLVPVRNMPLGVPELDALKLWELDLAGIERVDVATPAGGDSALVLFTPAEGVDPGPLAGRMHRQTARLPEGTSVALLLPPERPEDRPGLQRLRGRTWTQEVVTTREHGTRSFRITGDGFWQVHRAAPSMLVEAVMAAADPRPGQVVADLYAGAGLFSAFLADAVGPEGLVLSVEASPGASRDARRNLHGVAQAAVLNGLTDRVLGGWLKQRTAPVAECGLDGRRVDTVVLDPPRAGAGKTAVERIHRLAPDRIVYVSCDPASFARDLGLLTQAGWTAESVDVYDLYPDTHHMESVALLVRR
;
A
#
# COMPACT_ATOMS: atom_id res chain seq x y z
N MET A 1 -9.89 46.84 -24.99
CA MET A 1 -9.82 46.81 -26.47
C MET A 1 -8.92 45.66 -26.87
N THR A 2 -9.51 44.66 -27.54
CA THR A 2 -8.89 43.53 -28.28
C THR A 2 -8.02 42.58 -27.43
N SER A 3 -8.52 41.51 -26.81
CA SER A 3 -9.21 40.29 -27.31
C SER A 3 -8.50 39.59 -28.46
N ILE A 4 -7.83 38.46 -28.16
CA ILE A 4 -7.73 37.27 -29.02
C ILE A 4 -7.82 36.04 -28.10
N HIS A 5 -9.02 35.46 -28.04
CA HIS A 5 -9.23 34.05 -27.72
C HIS A 5 -8.70 33.21 -28.89
N ASP A 6 -8.05 32.09 -28.59
CA ASP A 6 -8.03 30.98 -29.55
C ASP A 6 -8.36 29.66 -28.85
N HIS A 7 -9.38 29.03 -29.39
CA HIS A 7 -10.05 27.83 -28.93
C HIS A 7 -9.26 26.61 -29.38
N ARG A 8 -8.77 25.80 -28.45
CA ARG A 8 -8.50 24.38 -28.74
C ARG A 8 -9.66 23.54 -28.27
N THR A 9 -10.43 23.16 -29.28
CA THR A 9 -11.48 22.15 -29.36
C THR A 9 -11.37 21.02 -28.35
N ALA A 10 -12.47 20.85 -27.61
CA ALA A 10 -12.82 19.65 -26.88
C ALA A 10 -12.78 18.43 -27.81
N GLU A 11 -11.92 17.47 -27.48
CA GLU A 11 -11.98 16.13 -28.06
C GLU A 11 -13.24 15.45 -27.53
N ALA A 12 -14.14 15.11 -28.46
CA ALA A 12 -15.46 14.59 -28.18
C ALA A 12 -15.42 13.36 -27.27
N ALA A 13 -16.24 13.41 -26.22
CA ALA A 13 -16.62 12.28 -25.40
C ALA A 13 -17.05 11.11 -26.30
N ARG A 14 -16.35 9.97 -26.17
CA ARG A 14 -16.75 8.73 -26.84
C ARG A 14 -18.03 8.22 -26.19
N ASP A 15 -19.03 8.02 -27.04
CA ASP A 15 -20.30 7.37 -26.76
C ASP A 15 -20.11 6.05 -25.97
N PRO A 16 -20.69 5.91 -24.75
CA PRO A 16 -20.51 4.74 -23.90
C PRO A 16 -21.26 3.48 -24.37
N LEU A 17 -21.91 3.51 -25.54
CA LEU A 17 -22.60 2.34 -26.13
C LEU A 17 -22.01 1.86 -27.47
N ARG A 18 -20.81 2.32 -27.85
CA ARG A 18 -20.12 1.74 -29.00
C ARG A 18 -19.44 0.43 -28.61
N GLU A 19 -20.09 -0.69 -28.95
CA GLU A 19 -19.45 -2.01 -28.95
C GLU A 19 -18.10 -1.92 -29.69
N PRO A 20 -17.00 -2.49 -29.14
CA PRO A 20 -15.74 -2.52 -29.84
C PRO A 20 -15.92 -3.34 -31.12
N THR A 21 -15.94 -2.63 -32.25
CA THR A 21 -15.85 -3.21 -33.59
C THR A 21 -14.55 -4.02 -33.67
N GLY A 22 -14.68 -5.34 -33.67
CA GLY A 22 -13.58 -6.30 -33.80
C GLY A 22 -13.30 -7.18 -32.57
N ALA A 23 -14.31 -7.58 -31.78
CA ALA A 23 -14.11 -8.61 -30.75
C ALA A 23 -14.02 -10.00 -31.41
N SER A 24 -12.80 -10.48 -31.66
CA SER A 24 -12.57 -11.92 -31.74
C SER A 24 -13.02 -12.54 -30.41
N VAL A 25 -13.59 -13.75 -30.47
CA VAL A 25 -13.84 -14.55 -29.26
C VAL A 25 -12.56 -14.54 -28.40
N PRO A 26 -12.63 -14.28 -27.08
CA PRO A 26 -11.45 -14.27 -26.24
C PRO A 26 -10.69 -15.59 -26.44
N GLU A 27 -9.46 -15.46 -26.95
CA GLU A 27 -8.64 -16.61 -27.29
C GLU A 27 -8.35 -17.40 -26.02
N VAL A 28 -8.77 -18.68 -26.00
CA VAL A 28 -8.48 -19.60 -24.90
C VAL A 28 -7.23 -20.39 -25.26
N LEU A 29 -6.16 -20.15 -24.52
CA LEU A 29 -4.88 -20.80 -24.72
C LEU A 29 -4.71 -21.96 -23.74
N THR A 30 -4.12 -23.07 -24.19
CA THR A 30 -3.59 -24.09 -23.28
C THR A 30 -2.12 -23.78 -23.04
N LEU A 31 -1.74 -23.57 -21.78
CA LEU A 31 -0.42 -23.08 -21.39
C LEU A 31 0.17 -23.97 -20.29
N GLU A 32 1.47 -24.25 -20.41
CA GLU A 32 2.30 -24.71 -19.30
C GLU A 32 2.89 -23.48 -18.60
N THR A 33 2.67 -23.36 -17.29
CA THR A 33 3.04 -22.17 -16.52
C THR A 33 4.44 -22.32 -15.94
N GLY A 34 5.31 -21.35 -16.26
CA GLY A 34 6.67 -21.29 -15.75
C GLY A 34 6.77 -20.52 -14.41
N PRO A 35 7.91 -19.88 -14.14
CA PRO A 35 8.18 -19.24 -12.84
C PRO A 35 7.21 -18.09 -12.54
N MET A 36 7.05 -17.80 -11.25
CA MET A 36 6.29 -16.65 -10.78
C MET A 36 7.08 -15.36 -11.00
N ALA A 37 6.40 -14.34 -11.53
CA ALA A 37 6.92 -12.98 -11.68
C ALA A 37 6.24 -12.02 -10.70
N HIS A 38 6.88 -10.87 -10.48
CA HIS A 38 6.29 -9.77 -9.72
C HIS A 38 4.93 -9.36 -10.31
N GLY A 39 3.96 -9.04 -9.44
CA GLY A 39 2.57 -8.77 -9.82
C GLY A 39 1.62 -9.97 -9.69
N GLY A 40 2.12 -11.15 -9.30
CA GLY A 40 1.30 -12.34 -9.04
C GLY A 40 0.91 -13.09 -10.31
N HIS A 41 1.84 -13.19 -11.25
CA HIS A 41 1.64 -13.85 -12.54
C HIS A 41 2.68 -14.95 -12.75
N CYS A 42 2.27 -16.12 -13.23
CA CYS A 42 3.23 -17.06 -13.82
C CYS A 42 3.60 -16.60 -15.23
N VAL A 43 4.83 -16.86 -15.64
CA VAL A 43 5.30 -16.60 -17.01
C VAL A 43 5.15 -17.87 -17.84
N ALA A 44 4.35 -17.81 -18.91
CA ALA A 44 4.24 -18.87 -19.91
C ALA A 44 4.71 -18.37 -21.28
N ARG A 45 4.86 -19.29 -22.23
CA ARG A 45 5.14 -18.96 -23.63
C ARG A 45 4.13 -19.63 -24.56
N HIS A 46 3.70 -18.90 -25.59
CA HIS A 46 2.82 -19.40 -26.64
C HIS A 46 3.29 -18.80 -27.97
N ASP A 47 3.63 -19.65 -28.95
CA ASP A 47 4.16 -19.24 -30.26
C ASP A 47 5.28 -18.19 -30.18
N GLY A 48 6.23 -18.42 -29.27
CA GLY A 48 7.37 -17.52 -29.02
C GLY A 48 7.06 -16.26 -28.21
N ARG A 49 5.78 -15.93 -27.97
CA ARG A 49 5.33 -14.77 -27.20
C ARG A 49 5.31 -15.08 -25.71
N VAL A 50 5.59 -14.07 -24.89
CA VAL A 50 5.48 -14.16 -23.42
C VAL A 50 4.04 -13.90 -23.01
N VAL A 51 3.49 -14.75 -22.14
CA VAL A 51 2.14 -14.61 -21.57
C VAL A 51 2.25 -14.56 -20.05
N PHE A 52 1.74 -13.49 -19.44
CA PHE A 52 1.59 -13.38 -17.98
C PHE A 52 0.24 -13.96 -17.56
N VAL A 53 0.28 -15.08 -16.86
CA VAL A 53 -0.90 -15.89 -16.50
C VAL A 53 -1.23 -15.69 -15.02
N ARG A 54 -2.36 -15.05 -14.71
CA ARG A 54 -2.89 -14.94 -13.34
C ARG A 54 -3.61 -16.21 -12.94
N HIS A 55 -3.71 -16.45 -11.63
CA HIS A 55 -4.43 -17.59 -11.05
C HIS A 55 -3.80 -18.97 -11.36
N ALA A 56 -2.59 -18.97 -11.91
CA ALA A 56 -1.76 -20.15 -12.09
C ALA A 56 -0.77 -20.31 -10.92
N ILE A 57 -0.24 -21.52 -10.79
CA ILE A 57 0.93 -21.85 -9.96
C ILE A 57 2.02 -22.36 -10.92
N PRO A 58 3.32 -22.13 -10.65
CA PRO A 58 4.38 -22.68 -11.49
C PRO A 58 4.28 -24.21 -11.64
N GLY A 59 4.47 -24.71 -12.86
CA GLY A 59 4.42 -26.12 -13.22
C GLY A 59 3.04 -26.66 -13.57
N GLU A 60 2.00 -25.82 -13.62
CA GLU A 60 0.65 -26.26 -13.99
C GLU A 60 0.45 -26.26 -15.51
N VAL A 61 -0.49 -27.11 -15.96
CA VAL A 61 -1.08 -27.01 -17.30
C VAL A 61 -2.49 -26.48 -17.17
N VAL A 62 -2.79 -25.37 -17.84
CA VAL A 62 -4.03 -24.60 -17.66
C VAL A 62 -4.64 -24.19 -18.99
N ARG A 63 -5.96 -23.99 -19.00
CA ARG A 63 -6.62 -23.18 -20.03
C ARG A 63 -6.81 -21.77 -19.48
N ALA A 64 -6.34 -20.78 -20.23
CA ALA A 64 -6.37 -19.39 -19.83
C ALA A 64 -7.02 -18.53 -20.92
N VAL A 65 -7.95 -17.67 -20.52
CA VAL A 65 -8.56 -16.66 -21.40
C VAL A 65 -7.63 -15.48 -21.48
N VAL A 66 -7.26 -15.06 -22.68
CA VAL A 66 -6.50 -13.84 -22.92
C VAL A 66 -7.35 -12.61 -22.54
N THR A 67 -6.82 -11.79 -21.63
CA THR A 67 -7.50 -10.60 -21.07
C THR A 67 -6.94 -9.29 -21.62
N GLU A 68 -5.68 -9.28 -22.04
CA GLU A 68 -5.06 -8.14 -22.74
C GLU A 68 -4.15 -8.69 -23.85
N ALA A 69 -4.47 -8.35 -25.11
CA ALA A 69 -3.67 -8.64 -26.29
C ALA A 69 -3.81 -7.50 -27.32
N GLY A 70 -2.88 -7.43 -28.27
CA GLY A 70 -2.90 -6.48 -29.37
C GLY A 70 -1.75 -6.70 -30.34
N ASP A 71 -1.93 -6.24 -31.58
CA ASP A 71 -0.89 -6.30 -32.60
C ASP A 71 0.31 -5.45 -32.17
N GLY A 72 1.49 -6.07 -32.09
CA GLY A 72 2.71 -5.44 -31.59
C GLY A 72 2.88 -5.44 -30.06
N ALA A 73 1.95 -6.03 -29.30
CA ALA A 73 2.12 -6.20 -27.85
C ALA A 73 3.34 -7.09 -27.55
N ARG A 74 4.28 -6.59 -26.74
CA ARG A 74 5.50 -7.33 -26.34
C ARG A 74 5.21 -8.59 -25.52
N PHE A 75 4.04 -8.65 -24.89
CA PHE A 75 3.57 -9.76 -24.09
C PHE A 75 2.03 -9.72 -24.03
N TRP A 76 1.43 -10.84 -23.68
CA TRP A 76 -0.01 -10.96 -23.42
C TRP A 76 -0.30 -11.15 -21.93
N ARG A 77 -1.54 -10.89 -21.53
CA ARG A 77 -2.06 -11.27 -20.21
C ARG A 77 -3.22 -12.24 -20.37
N ALA A 78 -3.29 -13.19 -19.46
CA ALA A 78 -4.37 -14.16 -19.41
C ALA A 78 -4.74 -14.52 -17.97
N ASP A 79 -6.00 -14.89 -17.76
CA ASP A 79 -6.51 -15.41 -16.50
C ASP A 79 -6.84 -16.90 -16.67
N VAL A 80 -6.38 -17.75 -15.74
CA VAL A 80 -6.75 -19.18 -15.75
C VAL A 80 -8.26 -19.33 -15.58
N VAL A 81 -8.87 -20.14 -16.44
CA VAL A 81 -10.31 -20.47 -16.38
C VAL A 81 -10.55 -21.96 -16.14
N GLU A 82 -9.55 -22.81 -16.40
CA GLU A 82 -9.57 -24.24 -16.11
C GLU A 82 -8.15 -24.73 -15.81
N VAL A 83 -8.00 -25.63 -14.84
CA VAL A 83 -6.70 -26.23 -14.48
C VAL A 83 -6.73 -27.70 -14.90
N LEU A 84 -5.89 -28.05 -15.87
CA LEU A 84 -5.84 -29.40 -16.45
C LEU A 84 -4.90 -30.31 -15.67
N GLN A 85 -3.75 -29.78 -15.23
CA GLN A 85 -2.81 -30.45 -14.35
C GLN A 85 -2.51 -29.53 -13.16
N PRO A 86 -3.13 -29.76 -11.99
CA PRO A 86 -2.99 -28.89 -10.84
C PRO A 86 -1.66 -29.12 -10.10
N SER A 87 -1.13 -28.05 -9.53
CA SER A 87 -0.04 -28.13 -8.56
C SER A 87 -0.55 -28.72 -7.24
N GLU A 88 0.29 -29.49 -6.54
CA GLU A 88 0.01 -29.96 -5.16
C GLU A 88 -0.21 -28.80 -4.17
N PHE A 89 0.29 -27.59 -4.50
CA PHE A 89 0.15 -26.40 -3.68
C PHE A 89 -1.14 -25.61 -3.96
N ARG A 90 -1.98 -26.08 -4.89
CA ARG A 90 -3.26 -25.46 -5.20
C ARG A 90 -4.27 -25.76 -4.09
N ARG A 91 -4.98 -24.72 -3.67
CA ARG A 91 -6.17 -24.82 -2.82
C ARG A 91 -7.38 -24.19 -3.51
N THR A 92 -8.56 -24.44 -2.98
CA THR A 92 -9.74 -23.66 -3.36
C THR A 92 -9.53 -22.20 -2.94
N HIS A 93 -9.84 -21.27 -3.84
CA HIS A 93 -9.66 -19.85 -3.58
C HIS A 93 -10.55 -19.41 -2.40
N GLN A 94 -9.96 -18.79 -1.38
CA GLN A 94 -10.66 -18.45 -0.13
C GLN A 94 -11.77 -17.41 -0.34
N TRP A 95 -11.61 -16.52 -1.32
CA TRP A 95 -12.64 -15.55 -1.69
C TRP A 95 -13.29 -15.89 -3.03
N LYS A 96 -14.54 -16.36 -3.00
CA LYS A 96 -15.30 -16.79 -4.20
C LYS A 96 -15.36 -15.72 -5.30
N LEU A 97 -15.38 -14.43 -4.94
CA LEU A 97 -15.45 -13.34 -5.92
C LEU A 97 -14.12 -13.09 -6.65
N ALA A 98 -12.98 -13.44 -6.04
CA ALA A 98 -11.66 -13.33 -6.66
C ALA A 98 -11.23 -14.64 -7.37
N ASP A 99 -11.92 -15.75 -7.13
CA ASP A 99 -11.70 -17.03 -7.83
C ASP A 99 -12.01 -16.91 -9.33
N SER A 100 -10.97 -17.00 -10.17
CA SER A 100 -11.09 -16.87 -11.63
C SER A 100 -11.89 -18.00 -12.27
N LEU A 101 -11.75 -19.24 -11.80
CA LEU A 101 -12.48 -20.39 -12.35
C LEU A 101 -13.98 -20.18 -12.16
N ARG A 102 -14.38 -19.82 -10.93
CA ARG A 102 -15.79 -19.52 -10.61
C ARG A 102 -16.30 -18.27 -11.31
N ALA A 103 -15.45 -17.24 -11.43
CA ALA A 103 -15.82 -16.01 -12.13
C ALA A 103 -16.14 -16.30 -13.60
N HIS A 104 -15.30 -17.10 -14.26
CA HIS A 104 -15.51 -17.52 -15.64
C HIS A 104 -16.79 -18.34 -15.82
N THR A 105 -17.04 -19.36 -14.98
CA THR A 105 -18.29 -20.14 -15.03
C THR A 105 -19.53 -19.27 -14.85
N ALA A 106 -19.43 -18.21 -14.04
CA ALA A 106 -20.51 -17.26 -13.79
C ALA A 106 -20.58 -16.10 -14.82
N GLY A 107 -19.75 -16.12 -15.88
CA GLY A 107 -19.74 -15.08 -16.91
C GLY A 107 -19.33 -13.69 -16.40
N ARG A 108 -18.49 -13.62 -15.36
CA ARG A 108 -18.02 -12.36 -14.75
C ARG A 108 -16.49 -12.32 -14.64
N LEU A 109 -15.96 -11.14 -14.38
CA LEU A 109 -14.54 -10.95 -14.06
C LEU A 109 -14.27 -11.21 -12.56
N PRO A 110 -13.08 -11.75 -12.21
CA PRO A 110 -12.67 -11.88 -10.82
C PRO A 110 -12.28 -10.53 -10.21
N VAL A 111 -12.63 -10.34 -8.93
CA VAL A 111 -12.18 -9.21 -8.11
C VAL A 111 -10.66 -9.25 -7.93
N GLY A 112 -10.00 -8.09 -7.94
CA GLY A 112 -8.56 -7.98 -7.66
C GLY A 112 -8.22 -7.94 -6.16
N GLY A 113 -6.94 -8.03 -5.82
CA GLY A 113 -6.45 -7.85 -4.44
C GLY A 113 -6.37 -9.12 -3.60
N ALA A 114 -6.46 -10.29 -4.22
CA ALA A 114 -6.24 -11.59 -3.60
C ALA A 114 -5.60 -12.57 -4.60
N GLU A 115 -4.58 -12.13 -5.35
CA GLU A 115 -4.02 -12.87 -6.49
C GLU A 115 -3.44 -14.25 -6.14
N TYR A 116 -3.13 -14.53 -4.87
CA TYR A 116 -2.59 -15.80 -4.40
C TYR A 116 -3.60 -16.66 -3.61
N GLY A 117 -4.88 -16.26 -3.55
CA GLY A 117 -5.89 -16.97 -2.76
C GLY A 117 -6.05 -18.46 -3.09
N HIS A 118 -5.66 -18.89 -4.30
CA HIS A 118 -5.65 -20.27 -4.78
C HIS A 118 -4.39 -21.07 -4.42
N ILE A 119 -3.44 -20.50 -3.67
CA ILE A 119 -2.15 -21.10 -3.31
C ILE A 119 -2.09 -21.31 -1.80
N VAL A 120 -1.60 -22.44 -1.31
CA VAL A 120 -1.36 -22.63 0.14
C VAL A 120 -0.30 -21.66 0.67
N LEU A 121 -0.52 -21.08 1.86
CA LEU A 121 0.33 -20.02 2.42
C LEU A 121 1.84 -20.33 2.45
N PRO A 122 2.31 -21.52 2.88
CA PRO A 122 3.74 -21.80 2.91
C PRO A 122 4.36 -21.69 1.51
N HIS A 123 3.62 -22.07 0.47
CA HIS A 123 4.10 -21.96 -0.91
C HIS A 123 4.04 -20.51 -1.42
N GLN A 124 3.04 -19.71 -1.02
CA GLN A 124 3.03 -18.26 -1.31
C GLN A 124 4.32 -17.58 -0.86
N ARG A 125 4.77 -17.87 0.37
CA ARG A 125 6.01 -17.30 0.93
C ARG A 125 7.25 -17.73 0.17
N ARG A 126 7.32 -18.99 -0.27
CA ARG A 126 8.40 -19.49 -1.15
C ARG A 126 8.42 -18.74 -2.49
N LEU A 127 7.25 -18.51 -3.10
CA LEU A 127 7.13 -17.75 -4.34
C LEU A 127 7.50 -16.28 -4.16
N LYS A 128 7.09 -15.65 -3.05
CA LYS A 128 7.50 -14.27 -2.72
C LYS A 128 9.02 -14.18 -2.56
N ALA A 129 9.64 -15.14 -1.88
CA ALA A 129 11.09 -15.20 -1.72
C ALA A 129 11.79 -15.34 -3.06
N GLN A 130 11.31 -16.24 -3.93
CA GLN A 130 11.83 -16.37 -5.30
C GLN A 130 11.71 -15.05 -6.07
N VAL A 131 10.51 -14.46 -6.12
CA VAL A 131 10.26 -13.20 -6.85
C VAL A 131 11.17 -12.08 -6.35
N PHE A 132 11.38 -11.97 -5.04
CA PHE A 132 12.29 -11.00 -4.44
C PHE A 132 13.73 -11.21 -4.93
N ARG A 133 14.27 -12.43 -4.78
CA ARG A 133 15.63 -12.76 -5.23
C ARG A 133 15.84 -12.52 -6.71
N ASP A 134 14.93 -13.01 -7.55
CA ASP A 134 15.01 -12.87 -9.00
C ASP A 134 14.94 -11.40 -9.43
N THR A 135 14.13 -10.60 -8.73
CA THR A 135 14.01 -9.16 -9.00
C THR A 135 15.27 -8.39 -8.61
N VAL A 136 15.82 -8.65 -7.42
CA VAL A 136 17.07 -8.02 -6.96
C VAL A 136 18.25 -8.43 -7.83
N ALA A 137 18.38 -9.72 -8.15
CA ALA A 137 19.42 -10.23 -9.04
C ALA A 137 19.37 -9.56 -10.42
N ARG A 138 18.18 -9.42 -10.99
CA ARG A 138 18.00 -8.86 -12.33
C ARG A 138 18.22 -7.34 -12.39
N ILE A 139 17.80 -6.59 -11.36
CA ILE A 139 17.80 -5.12 -11.38
C ILE A 139 19.05 -4.55 -10.71
N ALA A 140 19.43 -5.08 -9.54
CA ALA A 140 20.59 -4.60 -8.78
C ALA A 140 21.88 -5.36 -9.13
N GLY A 141 21.78 -6.53 -9.78
CA GLY A 141 22.93 -7.41 -10.02
C GLY A 141 23.42 -8.13 -8.76
N LEU A 142 22.59 -8.19 -7.71
CA LEU A 142 22.95 -8.74 -6.40
C LEU A 142 22.24 -10.06 -6.13
N GLN A 143 22.98 -11.03 -5.60
CA GLN A 143 22.41 -12.27 -5.09
C GLN A 143 22.17 -12.10 -3.60
N LEU A 144 20.90 -12.11 -3.20
CA LEU A 144 20.49 -12.10 -1.80
C LEU A 144 19.82 -13.43 -1.51
N ASP A 145 20.14 -14.05 -0.37
CA ASP A 145 19.31 -15.12 0.16
C ASP A 145 18.32 -14.52 1.16
N VAL A 146 17.04 -14.82 0.98
CA VAL A 146 15.97 -14.26 1.81
C VAL A 146 14.95 -15.33 2.14
N HIS A 147 14.48 -15.27 3.38
CA HIS A 147 13.30 -15.98 3.85
C HIS A 147 12.15 -14.97 4.00
N VAL A 148 10.94 -15.41 3.66
CA VAL A 148 9.73 -14.58 3.82
C VAL A 148 8.97 -15.02 5.06
N THR A 149 8.96 -14.16 6.07
CA THR A 149 8.38 -14.40 7.39
C THR A 149 6.94 -13.88 7.46
N GLY A 150 5.99 -14.73 7.87
CA GLY A 150 4.60 -14.30 8.11
C GLY A 150 4.45 -13.54 9.43
N ALA A 151 3.37 -12.79 9.58
CA ALA A 151 3.16 -12.03 10.81
C ALA A 151 2.75 -12.94 12.00
N PRO A 152 3.22 -12.64 13.22
CA PRO A 152 2.80 -13.36 14.41
C PRO A 152 1.29 -13.24 14.63
N GLY A 153 0.65 -14.37 14.96
CA GLY A 153 -0.78 -14.40 15.24
C GLY A 153 -1.68 -14.28 14.01
N ASP A 154 -1.12 -14.37 12.80
CA ASP A 154 -1.93 -14.49 11.59
C ASP A 154 -2.76 -15.77 11.59
N ASP A 155 -3.95 -15.67 11.02
CA ASP A 155 -4.80 -16.82 10.79
C ASP A 155 -4.06 -17.79 9.82
N PRO A 156 -3.96 -19.09 10.14
CA PRO A 156 -3.28 -20.07 9.29
C PRO A 156 -3.92 -20.23 7.90
N SER A 157 -5.13 -19.71 7.69
CA SER A 157 -5.79 -19.63 6.37
C SER A 157 -5.35 -18.44 5.52
N GLY A 158 -4.77 -17.39 6.11
CA GLY A 158 -4.29 -16.18 5.42
C GLY A 158 -5.29 -15.02 5.43
N LEU A 159 -6.36 -15.16 6.22
CA LEU A 159 -7.49 -14.24 6.28
C LEU A 159 -7.38 -13.28 7.48
N HIS A 160 -8.31 -12.32 7.56
CA HIS A 160 -8.56 -11.54 8.78
C HIS A 160 -7.41 -10.66 9.30
N TRP A 161 -6.59 -10.12 8.40
CA TRP A 161 -5.45 -9.29 8.78
C TRP A 161 -5.63 -7.80 8.44
N ARG A 162 -6.52 -7.46 7.51
CA ARG A 162 -6.61 -6.13 6.90
C ARG A 162 -7.48 -5.16 7.70
N THR A 163 -6.86 -4.12 8.24
CA THR A 163 -7.45 -3.08 9.10
C THR A 163 -7.87 -1.82 8.34
N ARG A 164 -7.50 -1.71 7.07
CA ARG A 164 -7.79 -0.56 6.21
C ARG A 164 -8.36 -1.04 4.88
N ASN A 165 -9.61 -0.68 4.61
CA ASN A 165 -10.36 -1.18 3.46
C ASN A 165 -10.99 -0.01 2.71
N ALA A 166 -10.87 -0.04 1.38
CA ALA A 166 -11.47 0.95 0.51
C ALA A 166 -12.36 0.22 -0.49
N PHE A 167 -13.61 0.65 -0.57
CA PHE A 167 -14.63 0.07 -1.44
C PHE A 167 -15.17 1.13 -2.38
N ALA A 168 -15.47 0.72 -3.61
CA ALA A 168 -16.29 1.51 -4.51
C ALA A 168 -17.77 1.27 -4.20
N VAL A 169 -18.64 2.09 -4.77
CA VAL A 169 -20.09 1.93 -4.69
C VAL A 169 -20.67 1.92 -6.10
N THR A 170 -21.54 0.95 -6.39
CA THR A 170 -22.24 0.89 -7.68
C THR A 170 -23.20 2.07 -7.85
N PRO A 171 -23.61 2.43 -9.08
CA PRO A 171 -24.65 3.44 -9.30
C PRO A 171 -25.98 3.16 -8.58
N THR A 172 -26.25 1.88 -8.28
CA THR A 172 -27.41 1.41 -7.51
C THR A 172 -27.21 1.42 -5.99
N GLY A 173 -26.12 2.01 -5.49
CA GLY A 173 -25.86 2.17 -4.06
C GLY A 173 -25.40 0.89 -3.35
N ARG A 174 -24.77 -0.06 -4.07
CA ARG A 174 -24.21 -1.28 -3.48
C ARG A 174 -22.70 -1.17 -3.29
N LEU A 175 -22.21 -1.60 -2.13
CA LEU A 175 -20.78 -1.73 -1.87
C LEU A 175 -20.14 -2.71 -2.87
N ALA A 176 -19.02 -2.34 -3.47
CA ALA A 176 -18.38 -3.08 -4.54
C ALA A 176 -16.86 -2.98 -4.52
N MET A 177 -16.23 -3.91 -5.22
CA MET A 177 -14.81 -3.89 -5.55
C MET A 177 -14.64 -3.87 -7.06
N HIS A 178 -13.54 -3.29 -7.54
CA HIS A 178 -13.19 -3.37 -8.95
C HIS A 178 -12.75 -4.79 -9.33
N ALA A 179 -13.20 -5.26 -10.49
CA ALA A 179 -12.54 -6.35 -11.16
C ALA A 179 -11.08 -5.97 -11.46
N HIS A 180 -10.19 -6.97 -11.48
CA HIS A 180 -8.76 -6.70 -11.64
C HIS A 180 -8.46 -5.89 -12.92
N ARG A 181 -7.73 -4.78 -12.76
CA ARG A 181 -7.38 -3.82 -13.84
C ARG A 181 -8.59 -3.39 -14.69
N SER A 182 -9.76 -3.22 -14.06
CA SER A 182 -11.00 -2.87 -14.75
C SER A 182 -11.82 -1.83 -13.98
N THR A 183 -12.62 -1.05 -14.70
CA THR A 183 -13.64 -0.16 -14.11
C THR A 183 -14.91 -0.90 -13.73
N VAL A 184 -15.05 -2.18 -14.11
CA VAL A 184 -16.21 -3.01 -13.77
C VAL A 184 -16.30 -3.21 -12.26
N LEU A 185 -17.42 -2.81 -11.68
CA LEU A 185 -17.73 -2.96 -10.26
C LEU A 185 -18.43 -4.29 -10.01
N VAL A 186 -17.87 -5.08 -9.09
CA VAL A 186 -18.44 -6.34 -8.62
C VAL A 186 -18.98 -6.12 -7.20
N PRO A 187 -20.30 -6.18 -6.98
CA PRO A 187 -20.89 -6.05 -5.65
C PRO A 187 -20.34 -7.09 -4.68
N VAL A 188 -19.98 -6.65 -3.47
CA VAL A 188 -19.42 -7.50 -2.42
C VAL A 188 -20.41 -7.67 -1.26
N ARG A 189 -20.36 -8.83 -0.61
CA ARG A 189 -21.13 -9.13 0.61
C ARG A 189 -20.25 -9.54 1.79
N ASN A 190 -18.94 -9.54 1.59
CA ASN A 190 -17.91 -9.83 2.59
C ASN A 190 -16.55 -9.35 2.07
N MET A 191 -15.58 -9.24 2.98
CA MET A 191 -14.18 -8.99 2.66
C MET A 191 -13.30 -9.94 3.48
N PRO A 192 -13.03 -11.18 3.03
CA PRO A 192 -12.36 -12.21 3.84
C PRO A 192 -10.98 -11.81 4.38
N LEU A 193 -10.26 -10.94 3.66
CA LEU A 193 -8.96 -10.42 4.13
C LEU A 193 -9.12 -9.40 5.26
N GLY A 194 -10.30 -8.76 5.36
CA GLY A 194 -10.65 -7.82 6.40
C GLY A 194 -10.75 -8.47 7.77
N VAL A 195 -10.33 -7.74 8.80
CA VAL A 195 -10.51 -8.17 10.20
C VAL A 195 -12.00 -8.40 10.51
N PRO A 196 -12.36 -9.31 11.45
CA PRO A 196 -13.76 -9.64 11.72
C PRO A 196 -14.63 -8.44 12.13
N GLU A 197 -14.03 -7.43 12.74
CA GLU A 197 -14.68 -6.17 13.13
C GLU A 197 -15.20 -5.38 11.92
N LEU A 198 -14.55 -5.50 10.75
CA LEU A 198 -15.06 -4.93 9.50
C LEU A 198 -16.36 -5.61 9.09
N ASP A 199 -16.39 -6.95 9.15
CA ASP A 199 -17.56 -7.72 8.75
C ASP A 199 -18.75 -7.46 9.70
N ALA A 200 -18.48 -7.18 10.98
CA ALA A 200 -19.48 -6.77 11.97
C ALA A 200 -20.17 -5.44 11.64
N LEU A 201 -19.56 -4.57 10.83
CA LEU A 201 -20.19 -3.31 10.38
C LEU A 201 -21.32 -3.56 9.37
N LYS A 202 -21.36 -4.71 8.70
CA LYS A 202 -22.38 -5.07 7.69
C LYS A 202 -22.63 -3.96 6.65
N LEU A 203 -21.56 -3.31 6.19
CA LEU A 203 -21.64 -2.14 5.30
C LEU A 203 -22.35 -2.45 3.96
N TRP A 204 -22.30 -3.70 3.51
CA TRP A 204 -23.02 -4.18 2.33
C TRP A 204 -24.55 -4.20 2.46
N GLU A 205 -25.10 -4.01 3.68
CA GLU A 205 -26.53 -3.85 3.94
C GLU A 205 -26.98 -2.38 3.95
N LEU A 206 -26.05 -1.44 3.79
CA LEU A 206 -26.36 -0.01 3.66
C LEU A 206 -26.89 0.31 2.25
N ASP A 207 -27.76 1.32 2.17
CA ASP A 207 -28.14 1.91 0.89
C ASP A 207 -27.28 3.15 0.65
N LEU A 208 -26.25 2.95 -0.16
CA LEU A 208 -25.18 3.90 -0.40
C LEU A 208 -25.46 4.77 -1.64
N ALA A 209 -26.72 4.95 -2.04
CA ALA A 209 -27.06 5.77 -3.21
C ALA A 209 -26.49 7.19 -3.11
N GLY A 210 -25.70 7.63 -4.09
CA GLY A 210 -25.03 8.94 -4.05
C GLY A 210 -23.73 8.99 -3.23
N ILE A 211 -23.23 7.85 -2.76
CA ILE A 211 -21.85 7.66 -2.32
C ILE A 211 -21.10 6.99 -3.48
N GLU A 212 -19.85 7.40 -3.73
CA GLU A 212 -18.99 6.75 -4.73
C GLU A 212 -17.94 5.84 -4.10
N ARG A 213 -17.52 6.14 -2.87
CA ARG A 213 -16.44 5.44 -2.17
C ARG A 213 -16.71 5.35 -0.67
N VAL A 214 -16.31 4.23 -0.08
CA VAL A 214 -16.33 3.98 1.36
C VAL A 214 -14.94 3.57 1.81
N ASP A 215 -14.31 4.37 2.66
CA ASP A 215 -13.05 4.03 3.33
C ASP A 215 -13.32 3.65 4.79
N VAL A 216 -12.70 2.55 5.23
CA VAL A 216 -12.95 1.96 6.55
C VAL A 216 -11.64 1.70 7.25
N ALA A 217 -11.54 2.21 8.46
CA ALA A 217 -10.43 2.01 9.38
C ALA A 217 -10.92 1.21 10.59
N THR A 218 -10.45 -0.03 10.75
CA THR A 218 -10.76 -0.92 11.89
C THR A 218 -9.47 -1.16 12.68
N PRO A 219 -9.17 -0.33 13.71
CA PRO A 219 -7.87 -0.32 14.37
C PRO A 219 -7.60 -1.61 15.15
N ALA A 220 -6.33 -1.99 15.25
CA ALA A 220 -5.93 -3.22 15.95
C ALA A 220 -5.99 -3.09 17.48
N GLY A 221 -5.94 -1.85 18.00
CA GLY A 221 -5.84 -1.54 19.43
C GLY A 221 -7.17 -1.45 20.19
N GLY A 222 -8.28 -1.95 19.65
CA GLY A 222 -9.60 -1.96 20.31
C GLY A 222 -10.33 -0.61 20.31
N ASP A 223 -9.82 0.39 19.58
CA ASP A 223 -10.56 1.64 19.36
C ASP A 223 -11.70 1.43 18.33
N SER A 224 -12.68 2.33 18.31
CA SER A 224 -13.83 2.21 17.41
C SER A 224 -13.43 2.34 15.94
N ALA A 225 -14.06 1.53 15.09
CA ALA A 225 -13.93 1.68 13.64
C ALA A 225 -14.36 3.09 13.18
N LEU A 226 -13.69 3.59 12.14
CA LEU A 226 -14.01 4.83 11.44
C LEU A 226 -14.44 4.51 10.01
N VAL A 227 -15.65 4.95 9.65
CA VAL A 227 -16.21 4.82 8.30
C VAL A 227 -16.31 6.22 7.68
N LEU A 228 -15.63 6.39 6.54
CA LEU A 228 -15.70 7.59 5.73
C LEU A 228 -16.49 7.32 4.45
N PHE A 229 -17.50 8.13 4.19
CA PHE A 229 -18.25 8.08 2.94
C PHE A 229 -17.87 9.28 2.07
N THR A 230 -17.43 9.02 0.84
CA THR A 230 -17.19 10.06 -0.17
C THR A 230 -18.45 10.20 -1.03
N PRO A 231 -19.13 11.36 -1.01
CA PRO A 231 -20.26 11.62 -1.90
C PRO A 231 -19.83 11.52 -3.37
N ALA A 232 -20.72 11.01 -4.21
CA ALA A 232 -20.52 11.06 -5.66
C ALA A 232 -20.58 12.51 -6.17
N GLU A 233 -19.92 12.78 -7.28
CA GLU A 233 -19.94 14.11 -7.91
C GLU A 233 -21.38 14.61 -8.16
N GLY A 234 -21.64 15.88 -7.84
CA GLY A 234 -22.95 16.52 -8.01
C GLY A 234 -24.01 16.17 -6.95
N VAL A 235 -23.70 15.34 -5.96
CA VAL A 235 -24.63 15.01 -4.87
C VAL A 235 -24.56 16.07 -3.76
N ASP A 236 -25.72 16.60 -3.35
CA ASP A 236 -25.83 17.53 -2.22
C ASP A 236 -25.51 16.82 -0.89
N PRO A 237 -24.45 17.26 -0.15
CA PRO A 237 -24.07 16.67 1.13
C PRO A 237 -25.13 16.78 2.22
N GLY A 238 -26.02 17.78 2.20
CA GLY A 238 -26.97 18.05 3.27
C GLY A 238 -28.00 16.91 3.46
N PRO A 239 -28.84 16.62 2.44
CA PRO A 239 -29.78 15.49 2.48
C PRO A 239 -29.06 14.14 2.65
N LEU A 240 -27.90 13.99 2.02
CA LEU A 240 -27.06 12.80 2.11
C LEU A 240 -26.62 12.53 3.56
N ALA A 241 -26.08 13.54 4.25
CA ALA A 241 -25.64 13.45 5.64
C ALA A 241 -26.78 12.99 6.56
N GLY A 242 -27.98 13.55 6.41
CA GLY A 242 -29.16 13.15 7.18
C GLY A 242 -29.55 11.68 6.96
N ARG A 243 -29.50 11.20 5.71
CA ARG A 243 -29.78 9.79 5.40
C ARG A 243 -28.70 8.86 5.96
N MET A 244 -27.42 9.19 5.76
CA MET A 244 -26.30 8.40 6.25
C MET A 244 -26.26 8.35 7.77
N HIS A 245 -26.54 9.45 8.46
CA HIS A 245 -26.66 9.46 9.92
C HIS A 245 -27.73 8.47 10.41
N ARG A 246 -28.93 8.43 9.80
CA ARG A 246 -29.98 7.46 10.15
C ARG A 246 -29.58 6.02 9.82
N GLN A 247 -29.06 5.77 8.62
CA GLN A 247 -28.71 4.42 8.18
C GLN A 247 -27.57 3.81 8.98
N THR A 248 -26.64 4.64 9.47
CA THR A 248 -25.47 4.20 10.23
C THR A 248 -25.71 4.09 11.73
N ALA A 249 -26.91 4.46 12.21
CA ALA A 249 -27.31 4.23 13.60
C ALA A 249 -27.34 2.74 13.97
N ARG A 250 -27.51 1.85 12.99
CA ARG A 250 -27.44 0.39 13.17
C ARG A 250 -26.02 -0.19 13.24
N LEU A 251 -24.99 0.61 12.93
CA LEU A 251 -23.61 0.16 13.07
C LEU A 251 -23.30 -0.11 14.55
N PRO A 252 -22.34 -0.99 14.86
CA PRO A 252 -21.89 -1.26 16.22
C PRO A 252 -21.71 0.01 17.06
N GLU A 253 -21.98 -0.11 18.36
CA GLU A 253 -21.81 1.01 19.27
C GLU A 253 -20.38 1.54 19.24
N GLY A 254 -20.22 2.86 19.33
CA GLY A 254 -18.91 3.52 19.27
C GLY A 254 -18.37 3.76 17.86
N THR A 255 -18.90 3.13 16.80
CA THR A 255 -18.43 3.38 15.42
C THR A 255 -18.50 4.86 15.06
N SER A 256 -17.37 5.39 14.60
CA SER A 256 -17.22 6.75 14.13
C SER A 256 -17.56 6.84 12.65
N VAL A 257 -18.26 7.90 12.25
CA VAL A 257 -18.77 8.06 10.89
C VAL A 257 -18.63 9.51 10.45
N ALA A 258 -18.10 9.73 9.25
CA ALA A 258 -18.02 11.04 8.64
C ALA A 258 -18.22 11.00 7.12
N LEU A 259 -18.60 12.13 6.53
CA LEU A 259 -18.48 12.36 5.10
C LEU A 259 -17.12 12.98 4.79
N LEU A 260 -16.45 12.48 3.76
CA LEU A 260 -15.27 13.08 3.16
C LEU A 260 -15.73 13.94 1.97
N LEU A 261 -15.79 15.24 2.19
CA LEU A 261 -16.27 16.21 1.20
C LEU A 261 -15.11 16.63 0.29
N PRO A 262 -15.36 16.85 -1.01
CA PRO A 262 -14.34 17.38 -1.90
C PRO A 262 -13.86 18.76 -1.39
N PRO A 263 -12.61 19.12 -1.67
CA PRO A 263 -12.10 20.43 -1.30
C PRO A 263 -12.81 21.52 -2.12
N GLU A 264 -13.03 22.70 -1.52
CA GLU A 264 -13.66 23.85 -2.22
C GLU A 264 -12.78 24.39 -3.35
N ARG A 265 -11.45 24.26 -3.19
CA ARG A 265 -10.45 24.58 -4.20
C ARG A 265 -9.44 23.45 -4.33
N PRO A 266 -8.79 23.26 -5.49
CA PRO A 266 -7.80 22.19 -5.67
C PRO A 266 -6.66 22.18 -4.63
N GLU A 267 -6.28 23.36 -4.13
CA GLU A 267 -5.27 23.55 -3.09
C GLU A 267 -5.78 23.31 -1.66
N ASP A 268 -7.11 23.29 -1.47
CA ASP A 268 -7.72 23.14 -0.15
C ASP A 268 -7.78 21.66 0.28
N ARG A 269 -7.94 21.47 1.59
CA ARG A 269 -8.18 20.14 2.15
C ARG A 269 -9.58 19.65 1.82
N PRO A 270 -9.76 18.33 1.59
CA PRO A 270 -11.07 17.71 1.71
C PRO A 270 -11.69 18.05 3.07
N GLY A 271 -12.97 18.41 3.06
CA GLY A 271 -13.73 18.66 4.28
C GLY A 271 -14.09 17.35 4.96
N LEU A 272 -14.12 17.32 6.30
CA LEU A 272 -14.69 16.20 7.05
C LEU A 272 -15.94 16.66 7.78
N GLN A 273 -17.09 16.18 7.36
CA GLN A 273 -18.36 16.40 8.06
C GLN A 273 -18.65 15.20 8.96
N ARG A 274 -18.44 15.38 10.26
CA ARG A 274 -18.74 14.35 11.26
C ARG A 274 -20.24 14.07 11.30
N LEU A 275 -20.61 12.79 11.17
CA LEU A 275 -21.98 12.30 11.37
C LEU A 275 -22.15 11.66 12.75
N ARG A 276 -21.14 10.94 13.25
CA ARG A 276 -21.11 10.27 14.57
C ARG A 276 -19.67 10.12 15.05
N GLY A 277 -19.45 10.16 16.37
CA GLY A 277 -18.16 9.81 16.98
C GLY A 277 -17.03 10.79 16.66
N ARG A 278 -15.91 10.29 16.15
CA ARG A 278 -14.70 11.06 15.81
C ARG A 278 -14.48 11.07 14.29
N THR A 279 -13.55 11.92 13.84
CA THR A 279 -13.09 11.97 12.44
C THR A 279 -11.69 11.37 12.26
N TRP A 280 -11.24 10.65 13.28
CA TRP A 280 -9.93 10.03 13.40
C TRP A 280 -10.08 8.79 14.28
N THR A 281 -9.15 7.85 14.12
CA THR A 281 -9.04 6.65 14.96
C THR A 281 -7.71 6.62 15.69
N GLN A 282 -7.66 5.90 16.81
CA GLN A 282 -6.42 5.59 17.51
C GLN A 282 -5.96 4.19 17.14
N GLU A 283 -4.66 4.03 16.88
CA GLU A 283 -3.97 2.76 16.81
C GLU A 283 -3.04 2.64 18.00
N VAL A 284 -2.93 1.44 18.57
CA VAL A 284 -1.98 1.15 19.65
C VAL A 284 -0.96 0.17 19.10
N VAL A 285 0.29 0.59 19.09
CA VAL A 285 1.42 -0.23 18.63
C VAL A 285 2.18 -0.68 19.87
N THR A 286 2.13 -1.98 20.14
CA THR A 286 2.92 -2.61 21.21
C THR A 286 4.02 -3.44 20.58
N THR A 287 5.25 -3.12 20.97
CA THR A 287 6.45 -3.85 20.61
C THR A 287 6.87 -4.75 21.79
N ARG A 288 7.65 -5.78 21.50
CA ARG A 288 8.28 -6.66 22.48
C ARG A 288 9.40 -5.94 23.23
N GLU A 289 10.21 -5.14 22.55
CA GLU A 289 11.43 -4.56 23.13
C GLU A 289 11.39 -3.03 23.34
N HIS A 290 10.52 -2.30 22.65
CA HIS A 290 10.53 -0.82 22.60
C HIS A 290 9.27 -0.18 23.21
N GLY A 291 8.48 -0.95 23.96
CA GLY A 291 7.28 -0.48 24.66
C GLY A 291 6.05 -0.27 23.77
N THR A 292 5.12 0.56 24.26
CA THR A 292 3.81 0.80 23.64
C THR A 292 3.62 2.28 23.33
N ARG A 293 3.15 2.59 22.11
CA ARG A 293 2.79 3.94 21.67
C ARG A 293 1.37 3.95 21.11
N SER A 294 0.68 5.07 21.29
CA SER A 294 -0.63 5.33 20.69
C SER A 294 -0.51 6.37 19.58
N PHE A 295 -1.13 6.10 18.44
CA PHE A 295 -1.09 6.96 17.27
C PHE A 295 -2.50 7.37 16.89
N ARG A 296 -2.71 8.66 16.73
CA ARG A 296 -3.89 9.20 16.08
C ARG A 296 -3.66 9.24 14.57
N ILE A 297 -4.67 8.81 13.82
CA ILE A 297 -4.65 8.77 12.37
C ILE A 297 -6.01 9.22 11.86
N THR A 298 -6.03 10.14 10.90
CA THR A 298 -7.27 10.47 10.19
C THR A 298 -7.67 9.35 9.24
N GLY A 299 -8.96 9.18 8.98
CA GLY A 299 -9.43 8.04 8.17
C GLY A 299 -8.95 8.06 6.71
N ASP A 300 -8.58 9.23 6.20
CA ASP A 300 -7.97 9.45 4.89
C ASP A 300 -6.42 9.37 4.92
N GLY A 301 -5.82 9.32 6.11
CA GLY A 301 -4.39 9.23 6.32
C GLY A 301 -3.84 7.83 6.08
N PHE A 302 -2.59 7.76 5.59
CA PHE A 302 -1.91 6.48 5.43
C PHE A 302 -1.61 5.82 6.78
N TRP A 303 -1.85 4.51 6.85
CA TRP A 303 -1.41 3.64 7.94
C TRP A 303 -1.17 2.24 7.40
N GLN A 304 -0.34 1.47 8.11
CA GLN A 304 -0.09 0.08 7.77
C GLN A 304 -1.41 -0.72 7.79
N VAL A 305 -1.71 -1.38 6.68
CA VAL A 305 -3.01 -2.02 6.44
C VAL A 305 -3.15 -3.35 7.19
N HIS A 306 -2.06 -3.93 7.65
CA HIS A 306 -2.03 -5.22 8.34
C HIS A 306 -1.95 -4.98 9.85
N ARG A 307 -2.80 -5.66 10.64
CA ARG A 307 -2.91 -5.45 12.09
C ARG A 307 -1.59 -5.55 12.86
N ALA A 308 -0.71 -6.45 12.44
CA ALA A 308 0.61 -6.68 13.05
C ALA A 308 1.77 -5.91 12.38
N ALA A 309 1.53 -5.25 11.24
CA ALA A 309 2.61 -4.57 10.51
C ALA A 309 3.29 -3.45 11.32
N PRO A 310 2.55 -2.55 12.02
CA PRO A 310 3.21 -1.49 12.78
C PRO A 310 4.22 -2.02 13.80
N SER A 311 3.87 -3.03 14.59
CA SER A 311 4.77 -3.56 15.60
C SER A 311 5.94 -4.31 14.96
N MET A 312 5.69 -5.18 13.98
CA MET A 312 6.76 -5.92 13.29
C MET A 312 7.77 -5.01 12.59
N LEU A 313 7.29 -3.98 11.88
CA LEU A 313 8.17 -3.07 11.16
C LEU A 313 8.95 -2.19 12.12
N VAL A 314 8.35 -1.74 13.23
CA VAL A 314 9.09 -1.02 14.26
C VAL A 314 10.20 -1.88 14.83
N GLU A 315 9.95 -3.15 15.18
CA GLU A 315 11.00 -4.06 15.68
C GLU A 315 12.14 -4.22 14.68
N ALA A 316 11.81 -4.49 13.42
CA ALA A 316 12.80 -4.67 12.36
C ALA A 316 13.61 -3.39 12.12
N VAL A 317 12.96 -2.23 12.09
CA VAL A 317 13.62 -0.93 11.90
C VAL A 317 14.49 -0.58 13.11
N MET A 318 14.02 -0.79 14.33
CA MET A 318 14.80 -0.49 15.54
C MET A 318 16.02 -1.39 15.67
N ALA A 319 15.88 -2.69 15.36
CA ALA A 319 17.01 -3.63 15.31
C ALA A 319 18.03 -3.25 14.22
N ALA A 320 17.57 -2.87 13.02
CA ALA A 320 18.44 -2.46 11.93
C ALA A 320 19.09 -1.08 12.15
N ALA A 321 18.34 -0.11 12.70
CA ALA A 321 18.84 1.24 12.96
C ALA A 321 19.79 1.28 14.15
N ASP A 322 19.58 0.41 15.14
CA ASP A 322 20.35 0.33 16.39
C ASP A 322 20.59 1.72 17.03
N PRO A 323 19.50 2.51 17.26
CA PRO A 323 19.62 3.89 17.69
C PRO A 323 20.29 4.01 19.06
N ARG A 324 21.25 4.93 19.16
CA ARG A 324 21.99 5.21 20.41
C ARG A 324 21.61 6.57 20.99
N PRO A 325 21.65 6.73 22.32
CA PRO A 325 21.43 8.03 22.95
C PRO A 325 22.32 9.13 22.36
N GLY A 326 21.73 10.31 22.09
CA GLY A 326 22.43 11.46 21.52
C GLY A 326 22.55 11.46 19.99
N GLN A 327 22.17 10.39 19.29
CA GLN A 327 22.23 10.35 17.84
C GLN A 327 21.16 11.21 17.17
N VAL A 328 21.47 11.61 15.94
CA VAL A 328 20.50 12.23 15.03
C VAL A 328 20.04 11.21 14.00
N VAL A 329 18.74 10.95 13.97
CA VAL A 329 18.10 10.03 13.02
C VAL A 329 17.15 10.79 12.11
N ALA A 330 17.28 10.61 10.80
CA ALA A 330 16.31 11.11 9.84
C ALA A 330 15.34 9.98 9.46
N ASP A 331 14.07 10.15 9.76
CA ASP A 331 12.97 9.29 9.32
C ASP A 331 12.34 9.94 8.08
N LEU A 332 12.67 9.42 6.91
CA LEU A 332 12.24 9.94 5.62
C LEU A 332 10.98 9.22 5.15
N TYR A 333 10.03 9.99 4.60
CA TYR A 333 8.70 9.46 4.26
C TYR A 333 7.96 8.97 5.52
N ALA A 334 8.10 9.70 6.62
CA ALA A 334 7.72 9.26 7.96
C ALA A 334 6.21 9.02 8.16
N GLY A 335 5.36 9.46 7.22
CA GLY A 335 3.92 9.32 7.33
C GLY A 335 3.39 9.98 8.62
N ALA A 336 2.67 9.21 9.42
CA ALA A 336 2.13 9.65 10.71
C ALA A 336 3.15 9.59 11.88
N GLY A 337 4.43 9.36 11.57
CA GLY A 337 5.53 9.32 12.55
C GLY A 337 5.67 7.98 13.28
N LEU A 338 5.33 6.86 12.62
CA LEU A 338 5.37 5.52 13.24
C LEU A 338 6.77 5.21 13.80
N PHE A 339 7.80 5.21 12.96
CA PHE A 339 9.16 4.93 13.40
C PHE A 339 9.71 6.09 14.24
N SER A 340 9.45 7.33 13.81
CA SER A 340 9.85 8.56 14.50
C SER A 340 9.58 8.51 16.01
N ALA A 341 8.41 8.02 16.44
CA ALA A 341 8.02 8.01 17.84
C ALA A 341 8.86 7.05 18.71
N PHE A 342 9.25 5.88 18.16
CA PHE A 342 10.09 4.91 18.86
C PHE A 342 11.57 5.27 18.78
N LEU A 343 12.02 5.79 17.62
CA LEU A 343 13.37 6.32 17.45
C LEU A 343 13.63 7.47 18.44
N ALA A 344 12.64 8.33 18.66
CA ALA A 344 12.76 9.45 19.58
C ALA A 344 12.98 9.00 21.03
N ASP A 345 12.31 7.94 21.48
CA ASP A 345 12.57 7.38 22.81
C ASP A 345 13.99 6.84 22.93
N ALA A 346 14.47 6.13 21.90
CA ALA A 346 15.77 5.48 21.94
C ALA A 346 16.96 6.44 21.86
N VAL A 347 16.87 7.51 21.07
CA VAL A 347 17.93 8.53 21.01
C VAL A 347 17.94 9.45 22.23
N GLY A 348 16.86 9.47 23.01
CA GLY A 348 16.78 10.21 24.27
C GLY A 348 16.83 11.74 24.11
N PRO A 349 16.90 12.49 25.22
CA PRO A 349 16.74 13.95 25.25
C PRO A 349 17.88 14.72 24.56
N GLU A 350 19.08 14.14 24.48
CA GLU A 350 20.24 14.72 23.79
C GLU A 350 20.24 14.42 22.28
N GLY A 351 19.38 13.48 21.84
CA GLY A 351 19.26 13.09 20.45
C GLY A 351 18.30 13.98 19.65
N LEU A 352 18.14 13.66 18.37
CA LEU A 352 17.19 14.34 17.50
C LEU A 352 16.64 13.39 16.43
N VAL A 353 15.33 13.33 16.29
CA VAL A 353 14.63 12.66 15.19
C VAL A 353 14.03 13.69 14.25
N LEU A 354 14.41 13.62 12.98
CA LEU A 354 13.89 14.46 11.90
C LEU A 354 12.85 13.65 11.12
N SER A 355 11.58 13.86 11.44
CA SER A 355 10.44 13.21 10.80
C SER A 355 10.03 13.98 9.54
N VAL A 356 10.40 13.49 8.36
CA VAL A 356 10.22 14.18 7.07
C VAL A 356 9.07 13.56 6.30
N GLU A 357 8.03 14.35 6.02
CA GLU A 357 6.84 13.87 5.31
C GLU A 357 6.30 14.93 4.34
N ALA A 358 6.00 14.52 3.10
CA ALA A 358 5.52 15.44 2.06
C ALA A 358 4.03 15.76 2.19
N SER A 359 3.22 14.76 2.55
CA SER A 359 1.77 14.87 2.72
C SER A 359 1.44 15.78 3.91
N PRO A 360 0.72 16.89 3.68
CA PRO A 360 0.28 17.75 4.77
C PRO A 360 -0.64 17.04 5.76
N GLY A 361 -1.42 16.05 5.30
CA GLY A 361 -2.28 15.23 6.16
C GLY A 361 -1.47 14.38 7.14
N ALA A 362 -0.57 13.54 6.60
CA ALA A 362 0.26 12.66 7.40
C ALA A 362 1.20 13.46 8.33
N SER A 363 1.76 14.59 7.87
CA SER A 363 2.56 15.50 8.71
C SER A 363 1.78 16.08 9.89
N ARG A 364 0.46 16.34 9.75
CA ARG A 364 -0.36 16.80 10.89
C ARG A 364 -0.58 15.69 11.90
N ASP A 365 -0.80 14.46 11.44
CA ASP A 365 -0.90 13.30 12.33
C ASP A 365 0.43 13.06 13.04
N ALA A 366 1.57 13.14 12.33
CA ALA A 366 2.90 13.08 12.93
C ALA A 366 3.11 14.16 14.01
N ARG A 367 2.77 15.42 13.74
CA ARG A 367 2.85 16.50 14.76
C ARG A 367 1.99 16.22 15.98
N ARG A 368 0.83 15.58 15.80
CA ARG A 368 -0.06 15.22 16.90
C ARG A 368 0.48 14.03 17.70
N ASN A 369 1.06 13.05 17.02
CA ASN A 369 1.62 11.83 17.62
C ASN A 369 2.94 12.11 18.35
N LEU A 370 3.74 13.06 17.85
CA LEU A 370 5.01 13.49 18.43
C LEU A 370 4.86 14.73 19.33
N HIS A 371 3.64 15.14 19.63
CA HIS A 371 3.39 16.30 20.49
C HIS A 371 3.97 16.07 21.90
N GLY A 372 4.86 16.97 22.33
CA GLY A 372 5.53 16.87 23.63
C GLY A 372 6.80 16.01 23.63
N VAL A 373 7.19 15.44 22.48
CA VAL A 373 8.46 14.74 22.31
C VAL A 373 9.53 15.75 21.87
N ALA A 374 10.30 16.27 22.82
CA ALA A 374 11.22 17.40 22.59
C ALA A 374 12.33 17.08 21.57
N GLN A 375 12.75 15.82 21.52
CA GLN A 375 13.77 15.30 20.62
C GLN A 375 13.23 14.89 19.25
N ALA A 376 11.99 15.24 18.87
CA ALA A 376 11.43 14.96 17.55
C ALA A 376 10.96 16.24 16.84
N ALA A 377 11.40 16.43 15.61
CA ALA A 377 11.02 17.56 14.76
C ALA A 377 10.31 17.07 13.49
N VAL A 378 9.09 17.56 13.26
CA VAL A 378 8.29 17.20 12.07
C VAL A 378 8.45 18.24 10.98
N LEU A 379 9.08 17.82 9.88
CA LEU A 379 9.35 18.64 8.71
C LEU A 379 8.40 18.26 7.58
N ASN A 380 7.49 19.17 7.23
CA ASN A 380 6.58 18.96 6.11
C ASN A 380 7.21 19.43 4.79
N GLY A 381 7.55 18.50 3.91
CA GLY A 381 8.14 18.83 2.61
C GLY A 381 8.55 17.59 1.82
N LEU A 382 8.77 17.79 0.51
CA LEU A 382 9.31 16.72 -0.33
C LEU A 382 10.69 16.31 0.20
N THR A 383 10.88 15.01 0.46
CA THR A 383 12.13 14.43 0.97
C THR A 383 13.36 14.96 0.22
N ASP A 384 13.31 14.94 -1.11
CA ASP A 384 14.37 15.51 -1.95
C ASP A 384 14.70 16.96 -1.56
N ARG A 385 13.70 17.84 -1.48
CA ARG A 385 13.93 19.26 -1.18
C ARG A 385 14.54 19.46 0.20
N VAL A 386 14.06 18.72 1.20
CA VAL A 386 14.58 18.78 2.58
C VAL A 386 16.04 18.33 2.62
N LEU A 387 16.35 17.16 2.04
CA LEU A 387 17.74 16.66 1.93
C LEU A 387 18.64 17.66 1.19
N GLY A 388 18.13 18.28 0.12
CA GLY A 388 18.86 19.30 -0.63
C GLY A 388 19.14 20.57 0.19
N GLY A 389 18.21 20.97 1.06
CA GLY A 389 18.38 22.05 2.02
C GLY A 389 19.48 21.73 3.04
N TRP A 390 19.45 20.53 3.63
CA TRP A 390 20.46 20.08 4.59
C TRP A 390 21.88 20.07 4.02
N LEU A 391 22.05 19.65 2.77
CA LEU A 391 23.35 19.66 2.09
C LEU A 391 23.85 21.06 1.76
N LYS A 392 22.96 22.04 1.57
CA LYS A 392 23.32 23.43 1.22
C LYS A 392 23.55 24.31 2.45
N GLN A 393 22.72 24.15 3.47
CA GLN A 393 22.64 25.04 4.63
C GLN A 393 22.51 24.21 5.91
N ARG A 394 23.52 23.39 6.20
CA ARG A 394 23.53 22.50 7.37
C ARG A 394 23.37 23.24 8.70
N THR A 395 23.82 24.49 8.81
CA THR A 395 23.72 25.32 10.02
C THR A 395 22.35 25.96 10.21
N ALA A 396 21.42 25.84 9.24
CA ALA A 396 20.08 26.39 9.40
C ALA A 396 19.37 25.72 10.61
N PRO A 397 18.57 26.47 11.39
CA PRO A 397 17.86 25.92 12.53
C PRO A 397 16.87 24.82 12.13
N VAL A 398 16.62 23.86 13.03
CA VAL A 398 15.64 22.79 12.81
C VAL A 398 14.22 23.34 12.53
N ALA A 399 13.85 24.46 13.19
CA ALA A 399 12.57 25.14 12.96
C ALA A 399 12.40 25.65 11.52
N GLU A 400 13.51 25.87 10.80
CA GLU A 400 13.56 26.28 9.40
C GLU A 400 13.86 25.09 8.46
N CYS A 401 13.58 23.86 8.92
CA CYS A 401 13.90 22.61 8.23
C CYS A 401 15.41 22.34 8.03
N GLY A 402 16.28 22.93 8.86
CA GLY A 402 17.73 22.69 8.85
C GLY A 402 18.20 21.58 9.80
N LEU A 403 19.53 21.47 9.97
CA LEU A 403 20.18 20.48 10.84
C LEU A 403 20.83 21.09 12.09
N ASP A 404 20.82 22.41 12.25
CA ASP A 404 21.44 23.11 13.37
C ASP A 404 22.92 22.71 13.56
N GLY A 405 23.63 22.53 12.45
CA GLY A 405 25.04 22.10 12.41
C GLY A 405 25.27 20.60 12.63
N ARG A 406 24.27 19.86 13.12
CA ARG A 406 24.40 18.44 13.47
C ARG A 406 24.56 17.55 12.25
N ARG A 407 25.22 16.40 12.46
CA ARG A 407 25.34 15.33 11.45
C ARG A 407 24.13 14.42 11.60
N VAL A 408 23.64 13.86 10.49
CA VAL A 408 22.67 12.75 10.54
C VAL A 408 23.47 11.44 10.64
N ASP A 409 23.26 10.67 11.71
CA ASP A 409 23.98 9.43 11.97
C ASP A 409 23.29 8.23 11.32
N THR A 410 21.95 8.20 11.33
CA THR A 410 21.16 7.14 10.70
C THR A 410 20.05 7.72 9.83
N VAL A 411 19.83 7.12 8.67
CA VAL A 411 18.66 7.40 7.82
C VAL A 411 17.76 6.19 7.80
N VAL A 412 16.50 6.35 8.22
CA VAL A 412 15.42 5.40 7.97
C VAL A 412 14.59 5.95 6.81
N LEU A 413 14.21 5.10 5.86
CA LEU A 413 13.33 5.50 4.76
C LEU A 413 12.28 4.43 4.45
N ASP A 414 11.02 4.87 4.30
CA ASP A 414 9.88 4.05 3.87
C ASP A 414 9.17 4.71 2.68
N PRO A 415 9.82 4.75 1.50
CA PRO A 415 9.29 5.46 0.35
C PRO A 415 8.03 4.79 -0.24
N PRO A 416 7.23 5.53 -1.04
CA PRO A 416 6.12 4.94 -1.78
C PRO A 416 6.61 3.88 -2.78
N ARG A 417 5.68 3.12 -3.39
CA ARG A 417 5.99 2.08 -4.41
C ARG A 417 6.86 2.53 -5.58
N ALA A 418 7.00 3.83 -5.82
CA ALA A 418 7.90 4.37 -6.83
C ALA A 418 9.38 4.32 -6.41
N GLY A 419 9.69 3.99 -5.15
CA GLY A 419 10.99 4.08 -4.51
C GLY A 419 11.36 5.51 -4.07
N ALA A 420 12.52 5.64 -3.43
CA ALA A 420 13.08 6.94 -3.04
C ALA A 420 13.52 7.75 -4.28
N GLY A 421 14.00 7.05 -5.30
CA GLY A 421 14.45 7.66 -6.56
C GLY A 421 15.88 8.17 -6.51
N LYS A 422 16.46 8.40 -7.70
CA LYS A 422 17.89 8.70 -7.88
C LYS A 422 18.36 9.92 -7.08
N THR A 423 17.61 11.02 -7.13
CA THR A 423 17.95 12.27 -6.44
C THR A 423 18.02 12.07 -4.92
N ALA A 424 17.06 11.36 -4.33
CA ALA A 424 17.03 11.09 -2.90
C ALA A 424 18.23 10.23 -2.51
N VAL A 425 18.47 9.14 -3.24
CA VAL A 425 19.60 8.23 -3.00
C VAL A 425 20.96 8.95 -3.06
N GLU A 426 21.17 9.77 -4.09
CA GLU A 426 22.40 10.59 -4.22
C GLU A 426 22.58 11.55 -3.04
N ARG A 427 21.49 12.17 -2.58
CA ARG A 427 21.53 13.11 -1.44
C ARG A 427 21.77 12.39 -0.11
N ILE A 428 21.15 11.23 0.11
CA ILE A 428 21.39 10.38 1.27
C ILE A 428 22.86 9.93 1.31
N HIS A 429 23.41 9.47 0.18
CA HIS A 429 24.82 9.12 0.09
C HIS A 429 25.74 10.31 0.45
N ARG A 430 25.43 11.52 -0.03
CA ARG A 430 26.19 12.74 0.27
C ARG A 430 26.07 13.22 1.72
N LEU A 431 24.95 12.94 2.39
CA LEU A 431 24.83 13.18 3.84
C LEU A 431 25.80 12.30 4.63
N ALA A 432 26.19 11.16 4.05
CA ALA A 432 27.10 10.18 4.62
C ALA A 432 26.73 9.78 6.06
N PRO A 433 25.50 9.25 6.30
CA PRO A 433 25.17 8.62 7.58
C PRO A 433 26.06 7.39 7.82
N ASP A 434 26.02 6.83 9.02
CA ASP A 434 26.69 5.57 9.34
C ASP A 434 25.86 4.37 8.87
N ARG A 435 24.52 4.50 8.95
CA ARG A 435 23.55 3.44 8.63
C ARG A 435 22.42 3.97 7.78
N ILE A 436 21.92 3.14 6.87
CA ILE A 436 20.67 3.37 6.13
C ILE A 436 19.75 2.16 6.39
N VAL A 437 18.54 2.40 6.87
CA VAL A 437 17.50 1.37 7.01
C VAL A 437 16.42 1.63 5.97
N TYR A 438 16.34 0.76 4.97
CA TYR A 438 15.40 0.89 3.85
C TYR A 438 14.22 -0.07 4.05
N VAL A 439 13.03 0.48 4.27
CA VAL A 439 11.75 -0.24 4.29
C VAL A 439 11.11 -0.14 2.89
N SER A 440 10.57 -1.23 2.35
CA SER A 440 9.93 -1.20 1.03
C SER A 440 8.85 -2.24 0.85
N CYS A 441 7.73 -1.83 0.25
CA CYS A 441 6.64 -2.70 -0.18
C CYS A 441 6.72 -3.13 -1.67
N ASP A 442 7.74 -2.67 -2.42
CA ASP A 442 7.93 -3.01 -3.83
C ASP A 442 9.37 -3.46 -4.15
N PRO A 443 9.61 -4.74 -4.48
CA PRO A 443 10.95 -5.27 -4.69
C PRO A 443 11.67 -4.68 -5.91
N ALA A 444 10.93 -4.16 -6.92
CA ALA A 444 11.56 -3.62 -8.12
C ALA A 444 12.14 -2.23 -7.87
N SER A 445 11.38 -1.35 -7.20
CA SER A 445 11.88 -0.04 -6.77
C SER A 445 12.99 -0.17 -5.73
N PHE A 446 12.85 -1.10 -4.78
CA PHE A 446 13.90 -1.43 -3.81
C PHE A 446 15.18 -1.85 -4.50
N ALA A 447 15.12 -2.82 -5.44
CA ALA A 447 16.30 -3.30 -6.16
C ALA A 447 16.99 -2.19 -6.97
N ARG A 448 16.22 -1.30 -7.61
CA ARG A 448 16.77 -0.16 -8.35
C ARG A 448 17.54 0.77 -7.42
N ASP A 449 16.95 1.14 -6.29
CA ASP A 449 17.56 2.08 -5.35
C ASP A 449 18.74 1.43 -4.61
N LEU A 450 18.66 0.14 -4.27
CA LEU A 450 19.76 -0.66 -3.73
C LEU A 450 20.94 -0.74 -4.71
N GLY A 451 20.68 -0.90 -6.00
CA GLY A 451 21.72 -0.86 -7.04
C GLY A 451 22.47 0.49 -7.07
N LEU A 452 21.73 1.60 -6.96
CA LEU A 452 22.32 2.94 -6.89
C LEU A 452 23.15 3.14 -5.61
N LEU A 453 22.65 2.68 -4.46
CA LEU A 453 23.38 2.72 -3.19
C LEU A 453 24.65 1.86 -3.24
N THR A 454 24.57 0.68 -3.85
CA THR A 454 25.72 -0.22 -4.01
C THR A 454 26.80 0.40 -4.89
N GLN A 455 26.42 1.03 -6.01
CA GLN A 455 27.33 1.79 -6.86
C GLN A 455 27.99 2.96 -6.12
N ALA A 456 27.30 3.52 -5.12
CA ALA A 456 27.80 4.58 -4.26
C ALA A 456 28.60 4.08 -3.03
N GLY A 457 28.92 2.78 -2.95
CA GLY A 457 29.77 2.20 -1.91
C GLY A 457 29.06 1.65 -0.68
N TRP A 458 27.73 1.51 -0.72
CA TRP A 458 26.95 0.86 0.34
C TRP A 458 26.86 -0.65 0.10
N THR A 459 26.66 -1.43 1.16
CA THR A 459 26.39 -2.87 1.08
C THR A 459 25.21 -3.19 1.97
N ALA A 460 24.28 -4.01 1.47
CA ALA A 460 23.22 -4.59 2.28
C ALA A 460 23.84 -5.62 3.23
N GLU A 461 23.85 -5.31 4.52
CA GLU A 461 24.35 -6.19 5.59
C GLU A 461 23.30 -7.25 5.94
N SER A 462 22.03 -6.84 6.00
CA SER A 462 20.89 -7.72 6.19
C SER A 462 19.69 -7.26 5.35
N VAL A 463 18.86 -8.22 4.95
CA VAL A 463 17.58 -7.98 4.29
C VAL A 463 16.56 -9.00 4.80
N ASP A 464 15.58 -8.53 5.55
CA ASP A 464 14.45 -9.32 6.01
C ASP A 464 13.24 -9.05 5.12
N VAL A 465 12.49 -10.10 4.77
CA VAL A 465 11.28 -9.99 3.96
C VAL A 465 10.09 -10.55 4.73
N TYR A 466 8.98 -9.82 4.74
CA TYR A 466 7.79 -10.10 5.51
C TYR A 466 6.57 -10.27 4.61
N ASP A 467 5.79 -11.30 4.91
CA ASP A 467 4.47 -11.54 4.34
C ASP A 467 3.40 -10.81 5.18
N LEU A 468 3.35 -9.49 5.01
CA LEU A 468 2.33 -8.60 5.62
C LEU A 468 1.08 -8.46 4.73
N TYR A 469 1.00 -9.25 3.65
CA TYR A 469 -0.14 -9.26 2.73
C TYR A 469 -0.41 -10.69 2.22
N PRO A 470 -0.74 -11.65 3.12
CA PRO A 470 -1.12 -13.00 2.71
C PRO A 470 -2.24 -12.99 1.67
N ASP A 471 -2.26 -14.00 0.80
CA ASP A 471 -3.15 -14.11 -0.37
C ASP A 471 -2.98 -13.03 -1.45
N THR A 472 -1.99 -12.15 -1.33
CA THR A 472 -1.60 -11.21 -2.38
C THR A 472 -0.15 -11.43 -2.79
N HIS A 473 0.26 -10.83 -3.90
CA HIS A 473 1.66 -10.84 -4.35
C HIS A 473 2.55 -9.83 -3.60
N HIS A 474 1.97 -8.94 -2.79
CA HIS A 474 2.73 -7.92 -2.07
C HIS A 474 3.57 -8.53 -0.94
N MET A 475 4.71 -7.90 -0.68
CA MET A 475 5.64 -8.26 0.38
C MET A 475 6.30 -6.98 0.88
N GLU A 476 6.73 -6.99 2.13
CA GLU A 476 7.46 -5.88 2.74
C GLU A 476 8.90 -6.33 2.98
N SER A 477 9.88 -5.45 2.81
CA SER A 477 11.28 -5.74 3.11
C SER A 477 11.90 -4.65 3.97
N VAL A 478 12.77 -5.04 4.90
CA VAL A 478 13.59 -4.12 5.71
C VAL A 478 15.06 -4.50 5.48
N ALA A 479 15.84 -3.54 5.00
CA ALA A 479 17.26 -3.74 4.71
C ALA A 479 18.13 -2.79 5.52
N LEU A 480 19.18 -3.31 6.14
CA LEU A 480 20.27 -2.52 6.70
C LEU A 480 21.36 -2.37 5.64
N LEU A 481 21.70 -1.14 5.31
CA LEU A 481 22.87 -0.82 4.50
C LEU A 481 23.92 -0.08 5.33
N VAL A 482 25.16 -0.52 5.18
CA VAL A 482 26.35 0.09 5.77
C VAL A 482 27.37 0.43 4.69
N ARG A 483 28.26 1.37 4.97
CA ARG A 483 29.32 1.74 4.03
C ARG A 483 30.45 0.71 4.11
N ARG A 484 30.98 0.30 2.95
CA ARG A 484 32.19 -0.53 2.87
C ARG A 484 33.45 0.21 3.25
#